data_AF-A0A4V2DW21-F1
#
_entry.id   AF-A0A4V2DW21-F1
#
_cell.length_a   1.000
_cell.length_b   1.000
_cell.length_c   1.000
_cell.angle_alpha   90.00
_cell.angle_beta   90.00
_cell.angle_gamma   90.00
#
_symmetry.space_group_name_H-M   'P 1'
#
loop_
_entity.id
_entity.type
_entity.pdbx_description
1 polymer ?
#
loop_
_entity_poly.entity_id
_entity_poly.type
_entity_poly.pdbx_seq_one_letter_code
_entity_poly.pdbx_strand_id
1 'polypeptide(L)'
;ASVANEGFGYPPLGEDSLPRATADWCRQRYGWCPRPDWVRVVPDVLKGMEVVVEFLTRPESPVALPVPAYMPFFDVLHVTGRQRVEVPMVQQDSGRYLLDLDALQAAFV
;
A
#
# COMPACT_ATOMS: atom_id res chain seq x y z
N ALA A 1 11.86 -28.88 0.26
CA ALA A 1 11.95 -29.32 -1.15
C ALA A 1 12.97 -28.49 -1.92
N SER A 2 12.76 -27.20 -2.17
CA SER A 2 13.67 -26.39 -3.02
C SER A 2 15.10 -26.23 -2.49
N VAL A 3 15.28 -26.02 -1.18
CA VAL A 3 16.62 -25.90 -0.55
C VAL A 3 17.41 -27.22 -0.66
N ALA A 4 16.75 -28.35 -0.42
CA ALA A 4 17.37 -29.67 -0.54
C ALA A 4 17.70 -30.02 -2.01
N ASN A 5 17.02 -29.38 -2.97
CA ASN A 5 17.24 -29.55 -4.40
C ASN A 5 18.17 -28.46 -4.98
N GLU A 6 18.80 -27.63 -4.14
CA GLU A 6 19.65 -26.50 -4.54
C GLU A 6 19.02 -25.56 -5.59
N GLY A 7 17.68 -25.48 -5.58
CA GLY A 7 16.91 -24.70 -6.53
C GLY A 7 16.83 -23.23 -6.14
N PHE A 8 17.92 -22.48 -6.34
CA PHE A 8 18.03 -21.04 -6.03
C PHE A 8 17.93 -20.13 -7.26
N GLY A 9 17.63 -20.71 -8.43
CA GLY A 9 17.41 -19.96 -9.65
C GLY A 9 16.04 -19.27 -9.69
N TYR A 10 15.67 -18.79 -10.88
CA TYR A 10 14.38 -18.13 -11.08
C TYR A 10 13.22 -19.06 -10.70
N PRO A 11 12.30 -18.63 -9.82
CA PRO A 11 11.15 -19.43 -9.49
C PRO A 11 10.26 -19.61 -10.73
N PRO A 12 9.72 -20.81 -10.97
CA PRO A 12 8.70 -21.01 -11.98
C PRO A 12 7.41 -20.37 -11.46
N LEU A 13 7.29 -19.05 -11.63
CA LEU A 13 6.08 -18.32 -11.31
C LEU A 13 5.01 -18.74 -12.32
N GLY A 14 4.24 -19.78 -12.00
CA GLY A 14 2.97 -20.00 -12.68
C GLY A 14 2.13 -18.76 -12.45
N GLU A 15 1.90 -17.97 -13.51
CA GLU A 15 1.45 -16.56 -13.47
C GLU A 15 0.24 -16.34 -12.55
N ASP A 16 -0.60 -17.36 -12.39
CA ASP A 16 -1.87 -17.29 -11.67
C ASP A 16 -1.86 -17.86 -10.23
N SER A 17 -0.83 -18.59 -9.81
CA SER A 17 -0.89 -19.36 -8.55
C SER A 17 -0.94 -18.47 -7.30
N LEU A 18 -0.05 -17.48 -7.20
CA LEU A 18 -0.01 -16.52 -6.09
C LEU A 18 -1.19 -15.53 -6.09
N PRO A 19 -1.63 -14.97 -7.24
CA PRO A 19 -2.85 -14.17 -7.31
C PRO A 19 -4.10 -14.89 -6.80
N ARG A 20 -4.33 -16.13 -7.23
CA ARG A 20 -5.48 -16.94 -6.80
C ARG A 20 -5.41 -17.26 -5.31
N ALA A 21 -4.25 -17.70 -4.82
CA ALA A 21 -4.06 -18.00 -3.41
C ALA A 21 -4.33 -16.78 -2.51
N THR A 22 -3.86 -15.59 -2.92
CA THR A 22 -4.13 -14.33 -2.21
C THR A 22 -5.61 -14.00 -2.19
N ALA A 23 -6.29 -14.10 -3.34
CA ALA A 23 -7.73 -13.83 -3.43
C ALA A 23 -8.57 -14.78 -2.55
N ASP A 24 -8.22 -16.06 -2.54
CA ASP A 24 -8.87 -17.07 -1.70
C ASP A 24 -8.64 -16.80 -0.21
N TRP A 25 -7.42 -16.44 0.17
CA TRP A 25 -7.09 -16.05 1.55
C TRP A 25 -7.88 -14.82 2.00
N CYS A 26 -7.96 -13.77 1.18
CA CYS A 26 -8.73 -12.57 1.48
C CYS A 26 -10.22 -12.89 1.69
N ARG A 27 -10.77 -13.79 0.87
CA ARG A 27 -12.17 -14.23 1.00
C ARG A 27 -12.40 -14.96 2.31
N GLN A 28 -11.54 -15.91 2.65
CA GLN A 28 -11.69 -16.71 3.87
C GLN A 28 -11.48 -15.88 5.14
N ARG A 29 -10.48 -15.00 5.15
CA ARG A 29 -10.05 -14.28 6.36
C ARG A 29 -10.83 -13.00 6.62
N TYR A 30 -11.28 -12.33 5.57
CA TYR A 30 -11.88 -10.99 5.64
C TYR A 30 -13.26 -10.90 4.95
N GLY A 31 -13.73 -11.95 4.27
CA GLY A 31 -14.95 -11.90 3.46
C GLY A 31 -14.80 -11.05 2.18
N TRP A 32 -13.58 -10.59 1.88
CA TRP A 32 -13.31 -9.75 0.71
C TRP A 32 -12.91 -10.62 -0.49
N CYS A 33 -13.59 -10.44 -1.64
CA CYS A 33 -13.39 -11.25 -2.84
C CYS A 33 -12.72 -10.45 -3.97
N PRO A 34 -11.41 -10.11 -3.88
CA PRO A 34 -10.72 -9.48 -5.00
C PRO A 34 -10.60 -10.45 -6.17
N ARG A 35 -10.62 -9.94 -7.40
CA ARG A 35 -10.36 -10.78 -8.57
C ARG A 35 -8.87 -11.11 -8.64
N PRO A 36 -8.46 -12.35 -8.97
CA PRO A 36 -7.04 -12.69 -9.09
C PRO A 36 -6.28 -11.77 -10.06
N ASP A 37 -6.90 -11.31 -11.14
CA ASP A 37 -6.28 -10.40 -12.11
C ASP A 37 -6.06 -8.96 -11.57
N TRP A 38 -6.53 -8.64 -10.36
CA TRP A 38 -6.19 -7.41 -9.64
C TRP A 38 -4.94 -7.55 -8.76
N VAL A 39 -4.49 -8.78 -8.50
CA VAL A 39 -3.33 -9.05 -7.64
C VAL A 39 -2.06 -9.01 -8.50
N ARG A 40 -1.04 -8.30 -8.01
CA ARG A 40 0.31 -8.27 -8.61
C ARG A 40 1.33 -8.60 -7.53
N VAL A 41 2.33 -9.40 -7.90
CA VAL A 41 3.45 -9.71 -7.02
C VAL A 41 4.42 -8.54 -7.04
N VAL A 42 4.72 -8.02 -5.86
CA VAL A 42 5.71 -6.96 -5.63
C VAL A 42 6.70 -7.46 -4.57
N PRO A 43 7.96 -6.96 -4.57
CA PRO A 43 8.96 -7.42 -3.60
C PRO A 43 8.58 -7.05 -2.15
N ASP A 44 7.91 -5.91 -1.96
CA ASP A 44 7.40 -5.45 -0.68
C ASP A 44 6.30 -4.38 -0.86
N VAL A 45 5.68 -3.97 0.25
CA VAL A 45 4.60 -2.97 0.28
C VAL A 45 5.09 -1.58 -0.14
N LEU A 46 6.29 -1.16 0.25
CA LEU A 46 6.81 0.17 -0.07
C LEU A 46 7.08 0.33 -1.56
N LYS A 47 7.62 -0.71 -2.21
CA LYS A 47 7.79 -0.71 -3.66
C LYS A 47 6.44 -0.67 -4.39
N GLY A 48 5.44 -1.38 -3.86
CA GLY A 48 4.07 -1.28 -4.35
C GLY A 48 3.53 0.17 -4.27
N MET A 49 3.72 0.83 -3.13
CA MET A 49 3.31 2.22 -2.92
C MET A 49 4.04 3.20 -3.85
N GLU A 50 5.35 3.05 -4.03
CA GLU A 50 6.16 3.84 -4.96
C GLU A 50 5.58 3.77 -6.39
N VAL A 51 5.37 2.55 -6.91
CA VAL A 51 4.79 2.33 -8.25
C VAL A 51 3.41 2.96 -8.38
N VAL A 52 2.56 2.82 -7.36
CA VAL A 52 1.19 3.39 -7.39
C VAL A 52 1.23 4.91 -7.41
N VAL A 53 2.06 5.54 -6.57
CA VAL A 53 2.22 7.00 -6.51
C VAL A 53 2.79 7.53 -7.84
N GLU A 54 3.78 6.85 -8.40
CA GLU A 54 4.36 7.19 -9.70
C GLU A 54 3.36 7.13 -10.83
N PHE A 55 2.54 6.07 -10.86
CA PHE A 55 1.59 5.81 -11.93
C PHE A 55 0.33 6.71 -11.85
N LEU A 56 -0.18 6.96 -10.64
CA LEU A 56 -1.46 7.66 -10.46
C LEU A 56 -1.32 9.18 -10.32
N THR A 57 -0.11 9.71 -10.13
CA THR A 57 0.09 11.16 -9.96
C THR A 57 1.16 11.68 -10.91
N ARG A 58 1.11 12.98 -11.19
CA ARG A 58 2.21 13.69 -11.86
C ARG A 58 3.32 13.98 -10.83
N PRO A 59 4.57 14.21 -11.27
CA PRO A 59 5.60 14.81 -10.40
C PRO A 59 5.07 16.05 -9.69
N GLU A 60 5.53 16.28 -8.46
CA GLU A 60 5.14 17.41 -7.60
C GLU A 60 3.67 17.46 -7.18
N SER A 61 2.85 16.46 -7.55
CA SER A 61 1.45 16.42 -7.10
C SER A 61 1.40 16.33 -5.57
N PRO A 62 0.48 17.05 -4.92
CA PRO A 62 0.24 16.90 -3.49
C PRO A 62 -0.37 15.52 -3.19
N VAL A 63 0.06 14.92 -2.08
CA VAL A 63 -0.50 13.69 -1.54
C VAL A 63 -0.86 13.92 -0.07
N ALA A 64 -2.14 13.75 0.25
CA ALA A 64 -2.65 13.84 1.61
C ALA A 64 -2.17 12.64 2.45
N LEU A 65 -1.59 12.91 3.62
CA LEU A 65 -1.10 11.90 4.56
C LEU A 65 -1.67 12.17 5.96
N PRO A 66 -2.59 11.32 6.45
CA PRO A 66 -3.04 11.38 7.84
C PRO A 66 -1.89 11.16 8.81
N VAL A 67 -1.71 12.02 9.82
CA VAL A 67 -0.61 11.92 10.81
C VAL A 67 -1.15 11.80 12.25
N PRO A 68 -0.49 11.03 13.14
CA PRO A 68 0.77 10.29 12.94
C PRO A 68 0.62 9.09 11.99
N ALA A 69 1.63 8.90 11.13
CA ALA A 69 1.68 7.82 10.14
C ALA A 69 2.90 6.92 10.33
N TYR A 70 2.86 5.75 9.70
CA TYR A 70 4.01 4.87 9.56
C TYR A 70 5.15 5.60 8.84
N MET A 71 6.31 5.74 9.50
CA MET A 71 7.43 6.59 9.07
C MET A 71 7.84 6.42 7.60
N PRO A 72 7.89 5.20 7.02
CA PRO A 72 8.22 5.04 5.61
C PRO A 72 7.27 5.73 4.61
N PHE A 73 6.04 6.09 4.99
CA PHE A 73 5.18 6.87 4.10
C PHE A 73 5.71 8.29 3.84
N PHE A 74 6.46 8.86 4.77
CA PHE A 74 7.13 10.15 4.57
C PHE A 74 8.26 10.01 3.55
N ASP A 75 9.02 8.91 3.62
CA ASP A 75 10.11 8.62 2.71
C ASP A 75 9.62 8.32 1.29
N VAL A 76 8.55 7.53 1.15
CA VAL A 76 7.97 7.22 -0.18
C VAL A 76 7.56 8.48 -0.93
N LEU A 77 6.95 9.46 -0.26
CA LEU A 77 6.57 10.73 -0.91
C LEU A 77 7.80 11.58 -1.27
N HIS A 78 8.85 11.55 -0.43
CA HIS A 78 10.09 12.24 -0.72
C HIS A 78 10.81 11.66 -1.94
N VAL A 79 11.03 10.34 -1.97
CA VAL A 79 11.76 9.68 -3.08
C VAL A 79 11.01 9.74 -4.40
N THR A 80 9.67 9.77 -4.34
CA THR A 80 8.85 9.96 -5.55
C THR A 80 8.68 11.44 -5.93
N GLY A 81 9.22 12.40 -5.18
CA GLY A 81 9.11 13.83 -5.52
C GLY A 81 7.68 14.37 -5.44
N ARG A 82 6.89 13.90 -4.46
CA ARG A 82 5.53 14.37 -4.19
C ARG A 82 5.53 15.38 -3.05
N GLN A 83 4.64 16.36 -3.13
CA GLN A 83 4.41 17.30 -2.03
C GLN A 83 3.56 16.61 -0.97
N ARG A 84 3.95 16.68 0.29
CA ARG A 84 3.19 16.06 1.39
C ARG A 84 2.22 17.08 1.97
N VAL A 85 0.94 16.72 2.03
CA VAL A 85 -0.08 17.48 2.77
C VAL A 85 -0.44 16.69 4.02
N GLU A 86 0.09 17.09 5.17
CA GLU A 86 -0.19 16.40 6.42
C GLU A 86 -1.60 16.74 6.93
N VAL A 87 -2.36 15.71 7.29
CA VAL A 87 -3.71 15.84 7.85
C VAL A 87 -3.68 15.30 9.28
N PRO A 88 -3.58 16.16 10.32
CA PRO A 88 -3.55 15.69 11.70
C PRO A 88 -4.83 14.93 12.06
N MET A 89 -4.68 13.72 12.59
CA MET A 89 -5.79 12.93 13.11
C MET A 89 -6.26 13.46 14.46
N VAL A 90 -7.56 13.32 14.74
CA VAL A 90 -8.16 13.71 16.03
C VAL A 90 -7.96 12.58 17.03
N GLN A 91 -7.48 12.90 18.22
CA GLN A 91 -7.39 11.94 19.31
C GLN A 91 -8.62 12.08 20.22
N GLN A 92 -9.34 10.98 20.45
CA GLN A 92 -10.42 10.93 21.43
C GLN A 92 -9.85 10.86 22.85
N ASP A 93 -10.68 11.15 23.85
CA ASP A 93 -10.34 11.02 25.28
C ASP A 93 -9.86 9.61 25.66
N SER A 94 -10.29 8.58 24.92
CA SER A 94 -9.84 7.20 25.07
C SER A 94 -8.40 6.95 24.60
N GLY A 95 -7.76 7.94 23.98
CA GLY A 95 -6.46 7.83 23.33
C GLY A 95 -6.51 7.30 21.89
N ARG A 96 -7.68 6.89 21.39
CA ARG A 96 -7.86 6.41 20.02
C ARG A 96 -7.80 7.56 19.01
N TYR A 97 -7.07 7.36 17.92
CA TYR A 97 -7.06 8.27 16.78
C TYR A 97 -8.24 8.01 15.82
N LEU A 98 -8.82 9.10 15.32
CA LEU A 98 -9.84 9.14 14.28
C LEU A 98 -9.38 10.05 13.15
N LEU A 99 -9.85 9.76 11.93
CA LEU A 99 -9.64 10.65 10.80
C LEU A 99 -10.47 11.92 10.97
N ASP A 100 -9.83 13.07 10.78
CA ASP A 100 -10.54 14.33 10.56
C ASP A 100 -10.99 14.37 9.08
N LEU A 101 -12.26 14.07 8.84
CA LEU A 101 -12.79 13.99 7.47
C LEU A 101 -12.92 15.38 6.83
N ASP A 102 -13.15 16.43 7.61
CA ASP A 102 -13.24 17.80 7.10
C ASP A 102 -11.85 18.31 6.70
N ALA A 103 -10.83 18.08 7.54
CA ALA A 103 -9.45 18.40 7.20
C ALA A 103 -8.94 17.55 6.02
N LEU A 104 -9.32 16.27 5.94
CA LEU A 104 -8.99 15.42 4.80
C LEU A 104 -9.64 15.92 3.52
N GLN A 105 -10.91 16.32 3.56
CA GLN A 105 -11.61 16.90 2.41
C GLN A 105 -10.94 18.20 1.96
N ALA A 106 -10.55 19.07 2.90
CA ALA A 106 -9.86 20.32 2.60
C ALA A 106 -8.48 20.10 1.93
N ALA A 107 -7.83 18.96 2.18
CA ALA A 107 -6.55 18.61 1.55
C ALA A 107 -6.67 18.19 0.06
N PHE A 108 -7.89 17.92 -0.44
CA PHE A 108 -8.13 17.54 -1.83
C PHE A 108 -8.57 18.71 -2.75
N VAL A 109 -8.68 19.92 -2.20
CA VAL A 109 -9.12 21.14 -2.90
C VAL A 109 -7.91 22.01 -3.26
#